data_AF-A0A7W1QU74-F1
#
_entry.id   AF-A0A7W1QU74-F1
#
_cell.length_a   1.000
_cell.length_b   1.000
_cell.length_c   1.000
_cell.angle_alpha   90.00
_cell.angle_beta   90.00
_cell.angle_gamma   90.00
#
_symmetry.space_group_name_H-M   'P 1'
#
loop_
_entity.id
_entity.type
_entity.pdbx_description
1 polymer ?
#
loop_
_entity_poly.entity_id
_entity_poly.type
_entity_poly.pdbx_seq_one_letter_code
_entity_poly.pdbx_strand_id
1 'polypeptide(L)' 'ILAGVRGAPPVDKDALVNLMLMISELCTAFPEIAELDLNPVRAYARGVAILDARILLDAACIGIFVGDRLQQV' A
#
# COMPACT_ATOMS: atom_id res chain seq x y z
N ILE A 1 -8.24 17.60 11.20
CA ILE A 1 -8.90 16.34 10.75
C ILE A 1 -8.29 15.13 11.45
N LEU A 2 -7.00 14.82 11.25
CA LEU A 2 -6.36 13.64 11.88
C LEU A 2 -6.23 13.72 13.42
N ALA A 3 -6.25 14.93 13.99
CA ALA A 3 -6.25 15.13 15.45
C ALA A 3 -7.64 14.96 16.10
N GLY A 4 -8.63 14.48 15.36
CA GLY A 4 -10.03 14.49 15.78
C GLY A 4 -10.76 15.73 15.29
N VAL A 5 -12.07 15.61 15.11
CA VAL A 5 -12.97 16.71 14.68
C VAL A 5 -14.31 16.50 15.38
N ARG A 6 -14.87 17.58 15.95
CA ARG A 6 -16.21 17.57 16.59
C ARG A 6 -16.38 16.46 17.64
N GLY A 7 -15.41 16.33 18.55
CA GLY A 7 -15.44 15.34 19.63
C GLY A 7 -15.07 13.92 19.21
N ALA A 8 -14.84 13.65 17.92
CA ALA A 8 -14.25 12.39 17.49
C ALA A 8 -12.81 12.27 18.00
N PRO A 9 -12.38 11.05 18.41
CA PRO A 9 -11.00 10.81 18.83
C PRO A 9 -10.01 11.08 17.68
N PRO A 10 -8.74 11.40 18.00
CA PRO A 10 -7.67 11.44 17.01
C PRO A 10 -7.51 10.08 16.33
N VAL A 11 -7.05 10.07 15.08
CA VAL A 11 -6.69 8.82 14.40
C VAL A 11 -5.30 8.35 14.85
N ASP A 12 -5.07 7.06 14.70
CA ASP A 12 -3.77 6.42 14.85
C ASP A 12 -2.84 6.85 13.69
N LYS A 13 -2.05 7.89 13.94
CA LYS A 13 -1.13 8.44 12.94
C LYS A 13 0.03 7.50 12.66
N ASP A 14 0.49 6.77 13.66
CA ASP A 14 1.61 5.83 13.51
C ASP A 14 1.21 4.68 12.57
N ALA A 15 -0.02 4.18 12.70
CA ALA A 15 -0.55 3.20 11.75
C ALA A 15 -0.63 3.74 10.31
N LEU A 16 -0.98 5.02 10.11
CA LEU A 16 -0.99 5.63 8.79
C LEU A 16 0.43 5.76 8.21
N VAL A 17 1.40 6.20 9.02
CA VAL A 17 2.81 6.28 8.61
C VAL A 17 3.33 4.89 8.25
N ASN A 18 3.07 3.89 9.08
CA ASN A 18 3.48 2.51 8.81
C ASN A 18 2.86 1.98 7.52
N LEU A 19 1.60 2.27 7.24
CA LEU A 19 0.97 1.92 5.97
C LEU A 19 1.71 2.56 4.78
N MET A 20 2.04 3.85 4.86
CA MET A 20 2.78 4.55 3.79
C MET A 20 4.19 3.97 3.59
N LEU A 21 4.88 3.61 4.67
CA LEU A 21 6.19 2.96 4.60
C LEU A 21 6.10 1.57 3.96
N MET A 22 5.14 0.75 4.38
CA MET A 22 4.92 -0.58 3.77
C MET A 22 4.60 -0.47 2.28
N ILE A 23 3.81 0.52 1.87
CA ILE A 23 3.53 0.79 0.45
C ILE A 23 4.82 1.19 -0.28
N SER A 24 5.63 2.07 0.30
CA SER A 24 6.90 2.47 -0.29
C SER A 24 7.85 1.29 -0.48
N GLU A 25 7.94 0.41 0.52
CA GLU A 25 8.74 -0.82 0.46
C GLU A 25 8.20 -1.78 -0.60
N LEU A 26 6.87 -1.96 -0.68
CA LEU A 26 6.21 -2.80 -1.68
C LEU A 26 6.53 -2.32 -3.10
N CYS A 27 6.31 -1.04 -3.39
CA CYS A 27 6.58 -0.50 -4.73
C CYS A 27 8.08 -0.52 -5.09
N THR A 28 8.97 -0.44 -4.11
CA THR A 28 10.42 -0.56 -4.34
C THR A 28 10.83 -2.02 -4.59
N ALA A 29 10.23 -2.97 -3.89
CA ALA A 29 10.52 -4.40 -4.03
C ALA A 29 9.95 -5.00 -5.33
N PHE A 30 8.87 -4.42 -5.85
CA PHE A 30 8.15 -4.89 -7.04
C PHE A 30 8.07 -3.78 -8.09
N PRO A 31 9.15 -3.55 -8.88
CA PRO A 31 9.17 -2.52 -9.92
C PRO A 31 8.15 -2.78 -11.04
N GLU A 32 7.56 -3.97 -11.12
CA GLU A 32 6.45 -4.26 -12.03
C GLU A 32 5.15 -3.53 -11.65
N ILE A 33 5.02 -3.03 -10.41
CA ILE A 33 3.87 -2.23 -9.99
C ILE A 33 3.96 -0.85 -10.66
N ALA A 34 3.15 -0.64 -11.69
CA ALA A 34 3.05 0.64 -12.39
C ALA A 34 2.17 1.64 -11.63
N GLU A 35 1.11 1.16 -10.99
CA GLU A 35 0.19 1.97 -10.18
C GLU A 35 -0.30 1.15 -8.98
N LEU A 36 -0.35 1.78 -7.81
CA LEU A 36 -1.03 1.28 -6.63
C LEU A 36 -1.99 2.36 -6.15
N ASP A 37 -3.29 2.10 -6.26
CA ASP A 37 -4.35 2.99 -5.82
C ASP A 37 -5.09 2.34 -4.65
N LEU A 38 -5.11 3.03 -3.50
CA LEU A 38 -5.81 2.60 -2.30
C LEU A 38 -6.97 3.55 -2.05
N ASN A 39 -8.17 3.14 -2.42
CA ASN A 39 -9.33 4.02 -2.29
C ASN A 39 -10.63 3.23 -2.04
N PRO A 40 -11.22 3.29 -0.82
CA PRO A 40 -10.85 4.15 0.30
C PRO A 40 -9.92 3.49 1.34
N VAL A 41 -9.04 4.32 1.93
CA VAL A 41 -8.34 4.00 3.19
C VAL A 41 -9.07 4.67 4.35
N ARG A 42 -9.48 3.88 5.34
CA ARG A 42 -10.06 4.37 6.60
C ARG A 42 -9.04 4.33 7.72
N ALA A 43 -8.85 5.46 8.39
CA ALA A 43 -8.06 5.56 9.62
C ALA A 43 -8.99 5.64 10.84
N TYR A 44 -8.67 4.85 11.87
CA TYR A 44 -9.43 4.80 13.11
C TYR A 44 -8.58 5.31 14.27
N ALA A 45 -9.15 5.39 15.48
CA ALA A 45 -8.38 5.69 16.69
C ALA A 45 -7.33 4.62 17.02
N ARG A 46 -7.46 3.43 16.43
CA ARG A 46 -6.49 2.34 16.51
C ARG A 46 -6.40 1.66 15.16
N GLY A 47 -5.27 1.79 14.49
CA GLY A 47 -5.02 1.20 13.18
C GLY A 47 -5.70 1.88 11.99
N VAL A 48 -5.50 1.26 10.84
CA VAL A 48 -6.03 1.65 9.53
C VAL A 48 -6.59 0.43 8.80
N ALA A 49 -7.54 0.64 7.91
CA ALA A 49 -8.09 -0.39 7.03
C ALA A 49 -8.13 0.11 5.59
N ILE A 50 -7.62 -0.70 4.66
CA ILE A 50 -7.80 -0.53 3.23
C ILE A 50 -9.09 -1.26 2.87
N LEU A 51 -10.08 -0.55 2.36
CA LEU A 51 -11.37 -1.14 2.01
C LEU A 51 -11.40 -1.65 0.56
N ASP A 52 -10.61 -1.03 -0.31
CA ASP A 52 -10.42 -1.42 -1.70
C ASP A 52 -9.01 -1.02 -2.15
N ALA A 53 -8.45 -1.82 -3.07
CA ALA A 53 -7.12 -1.61 -3.62
C ALA A 53 -7.08 -2.07 -5.08
N ARG A 54 -6.48 -1.25 -5.94
CA ARG A 54 -6.20 -1.59 -7.34
C ARG A 54 -4.70 -1.52 -7.57
N ILE A 55 -4.18 -2.54 -8.24
CA ILE A 55 -2.79 -2.61 -8.69
C ILE A 55 -2.79 -2.72 -10.21
N LEU A 56 -2.07 -1.82 -10.86
CA LEU A 56 -1.74 -1.94 -12.27
C LEU A 56 -0.31 -2.43 -12.38
N LEU A 57 -0.10 -3.46 -13.19
CA LEU A 57 1.22 -4.00 -13.47
C LEU A 57 1.68 -3.56 -14.87
N ASP A 58 2.96 -3.24 -15.01
CA ASP A 58 3.58 -3.04 -16.32
C ASP A 58 3.89 -4.40 -16.96
N ALA A 59 3.11 -4.73 -18.00
CA ALA A 59 3.25 -5.98 -18.75
C ALA A 59 4.64 -6.16 -19.37
N ALA A 60 5.39 -5.09 -19.66
CA ALA A 60 6.75 -5.19 -20.17
C ALA A 60 7.74 -5.76 -19.14
N CYS A 61 7.49 -5.53 -17.83
CA CYS A 61 8.32 -6.04 -16.75
C CYS A 61 7.95 -7.49 -16.34
N ILE A 62 6.72 -7.93 -16.60
CA ILE A 62 6.25 -9.28 -16.22
C ILE A 62 7.03 -10.38 -16.96
N GLY A 63 7.36 -10.18 -18.23
CA GLY A 63 8.07 -11.17 -19.05
C GLY A 63 9.52 -11.43 -18.60
N ILE A 64 10.17 -10.44 -17.96
CA ILE A 64 11.56 -10.54 -17.51
C ILE A 64 11.66 -11.39 -16.23
N PHE A 65 10.72 -11.23 -15.29
CA PHE A 65 10.80 -11.89 -13.98
C PHE A 65 10.12 -13.27 -13.90
N VAL A 66 9.14 -13.58 -14.75
CA VAL A 66 8.57 -14.95 -14.82
C VAL A 66 9.65 -15.96 -15.26
N GLY A 67 10.63 -15.52 -16.06
CA GLY A 67 11.81 -16.32 -16.41
C GLY A 67 12.84 -16.47 -15.29
N ASP A 68 13.09 -15.42 -14.51
CA ASP A 68 14.15 -15.41 -13.49
C ASP A 68 13.76 -16.09 -12.17
N ARG A 69 12.47 -16.15 -11.81
CA ARG A 69 12.03 -16.71 -10.51
C ARG A 69 11.82 -18.24 -10.50
N LEU A 70 11.97 -18.92 -11.66
CA LEU A 70 11.87 -20.39 -11.76
C LEU A 70 13.23 -21.11 -11.76
N GLN A 71 14.36 -20.41 -11.58
CA GLN A 71 15.70 -21.03 -11.48
C GLN A 71 16.34 -20.96 -10.08
N GLN A 72 15.58 -20.63 -9.04
CA GLN A 72 16.11 -20.59 -7.65
C GLN A 72 15.32 -21.43 -6.65
N VAL A 73 14.79 -22.59 -7.08
CA VAL A 73 14.33 -23.65 -6.16
C VAL A 73 14.83 -25.00 -6.62
#